data_AF-A8AYQ3-F1
#
_entry.id   AF-A8AYQ3-F1
#
_cell.length_a   1.000
_cell.length_b   1.000
_cell.length_c   1.000
_cell.angle_alpha   90.00
_cell.angle_beta   90.00
_cell.angle_gamma   90.00
#
_symmetry.space_group_name_H-M   'P 1'
#
loop_
_entity.id
_entity.type
_entity.pdbx_description
1 polymer ?
#
loop_
_entity_poly.entity_id
_entity_poly.type
_entity_poly.pdbx_seq_one_letter_code
_entity_poly.pdbx_strand_id
1 'polypeptide(L)'
;MSQALNLNTILAQAGVKTDATTGALTTPLHFSTTYQHPEFGQSTGYDYTRTKNPTRVSLEETLAAIESADYALATSSGMSAIVLAFSAFPVGSKVLAVRDLYGGSFRWFAQAEAEGRFAFTYANTEEELLNKLTEDIDIVYIETPTNPLMVEFDIARISQVAHESGARVIVDNTFYSPIYQRPLEDGADIVLHSATKYLGGHNDVLAGAVMTNDADIYDKLFYNLNTTGAVLSPFDSYLLLRGLKTLALRVERSTQNAQEVVAFLKQSPAVKEVLYPGKGGMISFKIVDEEKIPHLLNSLKVFTFAESLGGVESLITYPTTQTHADIPAEVRHSYGLTDDLLRLSIGIEDSRDLVADLRVALED
;
A
#
# COMPACT_ATOMS: atom_id res chain seq x y z
N MET A 1 -29.29 -0.89 -18.17
CA MET A 1 -28.07 -1.18 -17.41
C MET A 1 -27.01 -0.21 -17.90
N SER A 2 -26.56 0.73 -17.06
CA SER A 2 -25.41 1.57 -17.42
C SER A 2 -24.19 0.68 -17.53
N GLN A 3 -23.44 0.77 -18.61
CA GLN A 3 -22.19 0.05 -18.81
C GLN A 3 -21.23 0.38 -17.66
N ALA A 4 -20.61 -0.65 -17.05
CA ALA A 4 -19.57 -0.45 -16.05
C ALA A 4 -18.41 0.35 -16.68
N LEU A 5 -17.94 1.38 -15.97
CA LEU A 5 -16.84 2.21 -16.44
C LEU A 5 -15.50 1.49 -16.26
N ASN A 6 -14.56 1.73 -17.17
CA ASN A 6 -13.20 1.20 -17.04
C ASN A 6 -12.39 2.03 -16.02
N LEU A 7 -11.39 1.40 -15.39
CA LEU A 7 -10.55 1.97 -14.34
C LEU A 7 -10.01 3.38 -14.67
N ASN A 8 -9.42 3.57 -15.85
CA ASN A 8 -8.87 4.89 -16.24
C ASN A 8 -9.94 5.99 -16.32
N THR A 9 -11.20 5.63 -16.65
CA THR A 9 -12.32 6.57 -16.63
C THR A 9 -12.73 6.90 -15.20
N ILE A 10 -12.79 5.91 -14.31
CA ILE A 10 -13.08 6.10 -12.88
C ILE A 10 -12.04 7.05 -12.27
N LEU A 11 -10.75 6.77 -12.50
CA LEU A 11 -9.65 7.62 -12.01
C LEU A 11 -9.75 9.05 -12.54
N ALA A 12 -9.95 9.26 -13.85
CA ALA A 12 -10.10 10.61 -14.41
C ALA A 12 -11.29 11.37 -13.81
N GLN A 13 -12.38 10.67 -13.47
CA GLN A 13 -13.60 11.21 -12.86
C GLN A 13 -13.56 11.27 -11.32
N ALA A 14 -12.47 10.85 -10.67
CA ALA A 14 -12.34 10.85 -9.20
C ALA A 14 -12.75 12.19 -8.58
N GLY A 15 -13.76 12.21 -7.71
CA GLY A 15 -14.24 13.45 -7.08
C GLY A 15 -14.79 14.50 -8.05
N VAL A 16 -15.36 14.08 -9.19
CA VAL A 16 -16.07 14.95 -10.13
C VAL A 16 -17.58 14.77 -9.97
N LYS A 17 -18.35 15.85 -10.13
CA LYS A 17 -19.83 15.88 -10.03
C LYS A 17 -20.39 15.52 -8.64
N THR A 18 -19.66 15.84 -7.59
CA THR A 18 -20.05 15.59 -6.19
C THR A 18 -20.77 16.77 -5.55
N ASP A 19 -20.68 17.97 -6.11
CA ASP A 19 -21.38 19.17 -5.62
C ASP A 19 -22.62 19.49 -6.46
N ALA A 20 -23.76 18.93 -6.06
CA ALA A 20 -25.05 19.23 -6.68
C ALA A 20 -25.57 20.65 -6.41
N THR A 21 -25.04 21.35 -5.39
CA THR A 21 -25.56 22.66 -4.98
C THR A 21 -25.02 23.76 -5.87
N THR A 22 -23.70 23.78 -6.10
CA THR A 22 -23.07 24.83 -6.94
C THR A 22 -22.70 24.34 -8.34
N GLY A 23 -22.65 23.02 -8.55
CA GLY A 23 -22.19 22.44 -9.81
C GLY A 23 -20.67 22.45 -9.96
N ALA A 24 -19.91 22.63 -8.88
CA ALA A 24 -18.45 22.57 -8.91
C ALA A 24 -17.97 21.23 -9.51
N LEU A 25 -17.05 21.33 -10.47
CA LEU A 25 -16.53 20.14 -11.15
C LEU A 25 -15.61 19.30 -10.27
N THR A 26 -14.98 19.88 -9.26
CA THR A 26 -14.13 19.18 -8.29
C THR A 26 -14.81 19.16 -6.94
N THR A 27 -14.65 18.07 -6.20
CA THR A 27 -15.12 17.95 -4.82
C THR A 27 -14.63 19.13 -3.98
N PRO A 28 -15.55 19.89 -3.36
CA PRO A 28 -15.20 20.97 -2.44
C PRO A 28 -14.47 20.46 -1.18
N LEU A 29 -13.62 21.30 -0.60
CA LEU A 29 -12.98 21.05 0.70
C LEU A 29 -13.94 21.41 1.85
N HIS A 30 -14.44 20.39 2.55
CA HIS A 30 -15.31 20.59 3.72
C HIS A 30 -14.51 20.56 5.02
N PHE A 31 -14.12 21.73 5.53
CA PHE A 31 -13.41 21.88 6.82
C PHE A 31 -14.31 21.93 8.05
N SER A 32 -15.64 21.99 7.86
CA SER A 32 -16.56 22.04 9.00
C SER A 32 -16.45 20.77 9.84
N THR A 33 -16.35 20.94 11.16
CA THR A 33 -16.30 19.82 12.10
C THR A 33 -17.68 19.24 12.38
N THR A 34 -18.72 20.05 12.29
CA THR A 34 -20.11 19.68 12.54
C THR A 34 -21.04 20.28 11.49
N TYR A 35 -22.24 19.73 11.38
CA TYR A 35 -23.22 20.09 10.37
C TYR A 35 -24.56 20.39 11.03
N GLN A 36 -25.27 21.38 10.51
CA GLN A 36 -26.59 21.74 11.02
C GLN A 36 -27.62 20.67 10.65
N HIS A 37 -28.35 20.17 11.64
CA HIS A 37 -29.53 19.35 11.41
C HIS A 37 -30.68 20.21 10.85
N PRO A 38 -31.44 19.73 9.84
CA PRO A 38 -32.58 20.47 9.28
C PRO A 38 -33.63 20.80 10.35
N GLU A 39 -33.94 19.83 11.21
CA GLU A 39 -34.83 19.94 12.36
C GLU A 39 -34.54 18.82 13.38
N PHE A 40 -35.21 18.84 14.53
CA PHE A 40 -35.04 17.83 15.58
C PHE A 40 -35.33 16.41 15.05
N GLY A 41 -34.35 15.52 15.14
CA GLY A 41 -34.47 14.12 14.69
C GLY A 41 -34.19 13.90 13.19
N GLN A 42 -33.85 14.93 12.42
CA GLN A 42 -33.46 14.80 11.02
C GLN A 42 -31.94 14.96 10.83
N SER A 43 -31.36 14.28 9.84
CA SER A 43 -29.95 14.42 9.44
C SER A 43 -29.85 14.58 7.93
N THR A 44 -28.85 15.32 7.47
CA THR A 44 -28.46 15.38 6.05
C THR A 44 -27.56 14.20 5.66
N GLY A 45 -27.33 13.24 6.57
CA GLY A 45 -26.32 12.20 6.45
C GLY A 45 -24.93 12.63 6.93
N TYR A 46 -24.78 13.87 7.41
CA TYR A 46 -23.55 14.40 7.99
C TYR A 46 -23.88 15.10 9.30
N ASP A 47 -23.23 14.69 10.39
CA ASP A 47 -23.44 15.27 11.72
C ASP A 47 -22.11 15.77 12.31
N TYR A 48 -21.07 14.93 12.21
CA TYR A 48 -19.73 15.22 12.71
C TYR A 48 -18.64 14.64 11.80
N THR A 49 -17.58 15.41 11.54
CA THR A 49 -16.56 15.12 10.50
C THR A 49 -15.75 13.86 10.77
N ARG A 50 -15.64 13.41 12.02
CA ARG A 50 -14.99 12.13 12.35
C ARG A 50 -15.81 10.98 11.77
N THR A 51 -17.13 11.00 11.95
CA THR A 51 -18.04 9.97 11.43
C THR A 51 -18.11 10.01 9.91
N LYS A 52 -18.39 11.18 9.32
CA LYS A 52 -18.52 11.33 7.88
C LYS A 52 -18.17 12.76 7.45
N ASN A 53 -17.40 12.90 6.37
CA ASN A 53 -17.03 14.20 5.78
C ASN A 53 -17.27 14.13 4.26
N PRO A 54 -17.95 15.09 3.60
CA PRO A 54 -18.26 14.99 2.17
C PRO A 54 -17.02 14.82 1.28
N THR A 55 -15.91 15.49 1.60
CA THR A 55 -14.64 15.34 0.87
C THR A 55 -14.08 13.92 0.99
N ARG A 56 -14.09 13.37 2.22
CA ARG A 56 -13.60 12.02 2.51
C ARG A 56 -14.50 10.94 1.91
N VAL A 57 -15.82 11.14 1.93
CA VAL A 57 -16.78 10.23 1.30
C VAL A 57 -16.53 10.13 -0.20
N SER A 58 -16.32 11.26 -0.87
CA SER A 58 -15.98 11.26 -2.29
C SER A 58 -14.68 10.50 -2.59
N LEU A 59 -13.69 10.58 -1.70
CA LEU A 59 -12.48 9.76 -1.79
C LEU A 59 -12.79 8.29 -1.56
N GLU A 60 -13.51 7.94 -0.49
CA GLU A 60 -13.87 6.56 -0.13
C GLU A 60 -14.66 5.89 -1.27
N GLU A 61 -15.66 6.56 -1.84
CA GLU A 61 -16.39 6.06 -3.02
C GLU A 61 -15.47 5.84 -4.23
N THR A 62 -14.49 6.72 -4.45
CA THR A 62 -13.50 6.54 -5.52
C THR A 62 -12.59 5.34 -5.24
N LEU A 63 -12.10 5.20 -3.99
CA LEU A 63 -11.23 4.10 -3.56
C LEU A 63 -11.95 2.75 -3.71
N ALA A 64 -13.23 2.68 -3.32
CA ALA A 64 -14.05 1.50 -3.48
C ALA A 64 -14.16 1.14 -4.98
N ALA A 65 -14.51 2.12 -5.83
CA ALA A 65 -14.68 1.89 -7.25
C ALA A 65 -13.40 1.42 -7.97
N ILE A 66 -12.22 1.92 -7.60
CA ILE A 66 -10.96 1.52 -8.25
C ILE A 66 -10.47 0.14 -7.84
N GLU A 67 -10.82 -0.34 -6.64
CA GLU A 67 -10.51 -1.69 -6.14
C GLU A 67 -11.61 -2.72 -6.41
N SER A 68 -12.67 -2.35 -7.14
CA SER A 68 -13.85 -3.20 -7.31
C SER A 68 -14.47 -3.62 -5.96
N ALA A 69 -14.48 -2.69 -5.00
CA ALA A 69 -15.05 -2.85 -3.67
C ALA A 69 -16.44 -2.21 -3.54
N ASP A 70 -17.29 -2.76 -2.69
CA ASP A 70 -18.55 -2.16 -2.26
C ASP A 70 -18.30 -1.05 -1.23
N TYR A 71 -17.27 -1.21 -0.38
CA TYR A 71 -16.97 -0.29 0.70
C TYR A 71 -15.48 0.07 0.77
N ALA A 72 -15.20 1.32 1.15
CA ALA A 72 -13.87 1.79 1.48
C ALA A 72 -13.89 2.75 2.68
N LEU A 73 -12.79 2.80 3.42
CA LEU A 73 -12.57 3.72 4.54
C LEU A 73 -11.17 4.34 4.43
N ALA A 74 -11.11 5.66 4.56
CA ALA A 74 -9.85 6.41 4.50
C ALA A 74 -9.34 6.76 5.92
N THR A 75 -8.08 6.42 6.19
CA THR A 75 -7.42 6.58 7.50
C THR A 75 -6.19 7.48 7.42
N SER A 76 -5.72 7.96 8.57
CA SER A 76 -4.63 8.94 8.65
C SER A 76 -3.24 8.45 8.21
N SER A 77 -3.05 7.14 7.97
CA SER A 77 -1.81 6.52 7.53
C SER A 77 -2.02 5.06 7.09
N GLY A 78 -1.06 4.46 6.36
CA GLY A 78 -1.09 3.02 6.10
C GLY A 78 -1.12 2.17 7.39
N MET A 79 -0.44 2.63 8.45
CA MET A 79 -0.47 1.93 9.74
C MET A 79 -1.84 1.97 10.41
N SER A 80 -2.56 3.09 10.33
CA SER A 80 -3.93 3.14 10.84
C SER A 80 -4.89 2.26 10.03
N ALA A 81 -4.63 2.07 8.74
CA ALA A 81 -5.38 1.12 7.91
C ALA A 81 -5.13 -0.33 8.37
N ILE A 82 -3.88 -0.71 8.63
CA ILE A 82 -3.55 -2.03 9.20
C ILE A 82 -4.25 -2.23 10.55
N VAL A 83 -4.09 -1.29 11.49
CA VAL A 83 -4.72 -1.38 12.82
C VAL A 83 -6.24 -1.51 12.71
N LEU A 84 -6.86 -0.75 11.81
CA LEU A 84 -8.29 -0.80 11.57
C LEU A 84 -8.72 -2.14 10.99
N ALA A 85 -8.01 -2.66 9.99
CA ALA A 85 -8.33 -3.95 9.38
C ALA A 85 -8.34 -5.10 10.39
N PHE A 86 -7.33 -5.15 11.25
CA PHE A 86 -7.26 -6.13 12.33
C PHE A 86 -8.34 -5.92 13.40
N SER A 87 -8.88 -4.70 13.57
CA SER A 87 -9.92 -4.45 14.56
C SER A 87 -11.28 -5.06 14.20
N ALA A 88 -11.46 -5.60 12.98
CA ALA A 88 -12.64 -6.38 12.61
C ALA A 88 -12.65 -7.80 13.22
N PHE A 89 -11.51 -8.25 13.77
CA PHE A 89 -11.31 -9.61 14.26
C PHE A 89 -11.27 -9.68 15.79
N PRO A 90 -11.67 -10.82 16.39
CA PRO A 90 -11.60 -11.03 17.82
C PRO A 90 -10.17 -10.95 18.38
N VAL A 91 -10.07 -10.54 19.65
CA VAL A 91 -8.84 -10.71 20.43
C VAL A 91 -8.52 -12.21 20.56
N GLY A 92 -7.27 -12.56 20.35
CA GLY A 92 -6.77 -13.94 20.40
C GLY A 92 -6.78 -14.66 19.05
N SER A 93 -7.21 -13.99 17.96
CA SER A 93 -7.17 -14.59 16.62
C SER A 93 -5.74 -14.96 16.20
N LYS A 94 -5.61 -16.08 15.50
CA LYS A 94 -4.36 -16.59 14.96
C LYS A 94 -4.16 -16.13 13.53
N VAL A 95 -2.98 -15.57 13.28
CA VAL A 95 -2.61 -14.94 12.02
C VAL A 95 -1.47 -15.72 11.39
N LEU A 96 -1.62 -16.10 10.13
CA LEU A 96 -0.54 -16.57 9.27
C LEU A 96 -0.15 -15.44 8.31
N ALA A 97 1.01 -14.84 8.52
CA ALA A 97 1.51 -13.74 7.70
C ALA A 97 2.66 -14.18 6.79
N VAL A 98 2.87 -13.52 5.65
CA VAL A 98 4.16 -13.63 4.97
C VAL A 98 5.26 -13.00 5.82
N ARG A 99 6.49 -13.51 5.71
CA ARG A 99 7.62 -13.03 6.52
C ARG A 99 8.16 -11.70 6.03
N ASP A 100 8.31 -11.56 4.72
CA ASP A 100 8.81 -10.33 4.10
C ASP A 100 7.67 -9.32 4.00
N LEU A 101 7.70 -8.34 4.88
CA LEU A 101 6.67 -7.33 5.06
C LEU A 101 7.34 -5.99 5.32
N TYR A 102 6.60 -4.92 5.07
CA TYR A 102 6.95 -3.62 5.61
C TYR A 102 7.31 -3.67 7.11
N GLY A 103 8.49 -3.16 7.48
CA GLY A 103 8.97 -3.17 8.87
C GLY A 103 8.01 -2.57 9.90
N GLY A 104 7.15 -1.62 9.51
CA GLY A 104 6.11 -1.09 10.40
C GLY A 104 5.01 -2.11 10.72
N SER A 105 4.64 -2.96 9.77
CA SER A 105 3.70 -4.08 9.98
C SER A 105 4.30 -5.08 10.95
N PHE A 106 5.56 -5.49 10.75
CA PHE A 106 6.28 -6.38 11.67
C PHE A 106 6.33 -5.83 13.10
N ARG A 107 6.69 -4.56 13.26
CA ARG A 107 6.75 -3.90 14.57
C ARG A 107 5.38 -3.89 15.26
N TRP A 108 4.31 -3.59 14.52
CA TRP A 108 2.96 -3.59 15.08
C TRP A 108 2.48 -5.01 15.42
N PHE A 109 2.78 -6.02 14.58
CA PHE A 109 2.46 -7.42 14.86
C PHE A 109 3.15 -7.91 16.14
N ALA A 110 4.45 -7.62 16.31
CA ALA A 110 5.18 -7.96 17.53
C ALA A 110 4.58 -7.29 18.78
N GLN A 111 4.17 -6.03 18.68
CA GLN A 111 3.50 -5.34 19.77
C GLN A 111 2.13 -5.98 20.08
N ALA A 112 1.32 -6.24 19.05
CA ALA A 112 -0.01 -6.82 19.23
C ALA A 112 0.05 -8.24 19.83
N GLU A 113 1.08 -9.02 19.48
CA GLU A 113 1.35 -10.33 20.08
C GLU A 113 1.76 -10.22 21.55
N ALA A 114 2.67 -9.29 21.89
CA ALA A 114 3.07 -9.05 23.27
C ALA A 114 1.92 -8.57 24.17
N GLU A 115 0.93 -7.88 23.59
CA GLU A 115 -0.31 -7.46 24.25
C GLU A 115 -1.36 -8.59 24.33
N GLY A 116 -1.10 -9.76 23.74
CA GLY A 116 -2.03 -10.89 23.67
C GLY A 116 -3.24 -10.63 22.78
N ARG A 117 -3.15 -9.67 21.85
CA ARG A 117 -4.24 -9.31 20.94
C ARG A 117 -4.40 -10.30 19.79
N PHE A 118 -3.29 -10.80 19.27
CA PHE A 118 -3.22 -11.76 18.17
C PHE A 118 -2.03 -12.70 18.39
N ALA A 119 -2.05 -13.88 17.76
CA ALA A 119 -0.89 -14.78 17.72
C ALA A 119 -0.40 -14.92 16.27
N PHE A 120 0.88 -14.71 16.01
CA PHE A 120 1.41 -14.67 14.65
C PHE A 120 2.30 -15.88 14.34
N THR A 121 2.05 -16.47 13.18
CA THR A 121 2.92 -17.42 12.52
C THR A 121 3.29 -16.86 11.15
N TYR A 122 4.44 -17.28 10.61
CA TYR A 122 4.97 -16.67 9.40
C TYR A 122 5.41 -17.71 8.39
N ALA A 123 5.32 -17.37 7.11
CA ALA A 123 5.82 -18.17 5.98
C ALA A 123 6.67 -17.31 5.03
N ASN A 124 7.74 -17.88 4.48
CA ASN A 124 8.64 -17.18 3.55
C ASN A 124 8.27 -17.40 2.09
N THR A 125 7.62 -18.53 1.78
CA THR A 125 7.23 -18.91 0.43
C THR A 125 5.74 -19.24 0.38
N GLU A 126 5.16 -19.19 -0.81
CA GLU A 126 3.77 -19.62 -1.03
C GLU A 126 3.55 -21.07 -0.59
N GLU A 127 4.49 -21.98 -0.91
CA GLU A 127 4.41 -23.38 -0.48
C GLU A 127 4.39 -23.52 1.05
N GLU A 128 5.27 -22.79 1.76
CA GLU A 128 5.29 -22.80 3.22
C GLU A 128 3.98 -22.23 3.80
N LEU A 129 3.43 -21.17 3.18
CA LEU A 129 2.18 -20.56 3.60
C LEU A 129 1.02 -21.54 3.45
N LEU A 130 0.88 -22.17 2.28
CA LEU A 130 -0.18 -23.14 2.03
C LEU A 130 -0.08 -24.37 2.95
N ASN A 131 1.13 -24.85 3.25
CA ASN A 131 1.34 -25.98 4.16
C ASN A 131 1.02 -25.66 5.63
N LYS A 132 1.10 -24.38 6.04
CA LYS A 132 0.76 -23.92 7.39
C LYS A 132 -0.69 -23.48 7.52
N LEU A 133 -1.43 -23.43 6.42
CA LEU A 133 -2.82 -23.03 6.42
C LEU A 133 -3.68 -24.21 6.89
N THR A 134 -4.08 -24.14 8.16
CA THR A 134 -4.89 -25.15 8.86
C THR A 134 -6.17 -24.52 9.41
N GLU A 135 -7.14 -25.34 9.82
CA GLU A 135 -8.44 -24.90 10.36
C GLU A 135 -8.34 -24.04 11.64
N ASP A 136 -7.16 -23.96 12.25
CA ASP A 136 -6.94 -23.11 13.42
C ASP A 136 -6.47 -21.69 13.06
N ILE A 137 -6.15 -21.39 11.80
CA ILE A 137 -5.79 -20.05 11.35
C ILE A 137 -7.07 -19.25 11.08
N ASP A 138 -7.18 -18.06 11.68
CA ASP A 138 -8.33 -17.17 11.49
C ASP A 138 -8.07 -16.17 10.35
N ILE A 139 -6.81 -15.76 10.16
CA ILE A 139 -6.42 -14.66 9.28
C ILE A 139 -5.15 -15.04 8.51
N VAL A 140 -5.16 -14.84 7.20
CA VAL A 140 -3.97 -14.82 6.35
C VAL A 140 -3.66 -13.37 5.98
N TYR A 141 -2.43 -12.91 6.20
CA TYR A 141 -1.98 -11.56 5.86
C TYR A 141 -0.83 -11.62 4.86
N ILE A 142 -1.03 -11.08 3.66
CA ILE A 142 0.00 -11.06 2.61
C ILE A 142 0.26 -9.64 2.09
N GLU A 143 1.51 -9.39 1.71
CA GLU A 143 1.93 -8.27 0.85
C GLU A 143 2.45 -8.90 -0.44
N THR A 144 1.95 -8.48 -1.60
CA THR A 144 2.44 -9.00 -2.88
C THR A 144 2.47 -7.89 -3.95
N PRO A 145 3.64 -7.60 -4.54
CA PRO A 145 4.95 -8.14 -4.23
C PRO A 145 5.43 -7.63 -2.85
N THR A 146 6.21 -8.43 -2.14
CA THR A 146 6.66 -8.10 -0.78
C THR A 146 7.66 -6.94 -0.74
N ASN A 147 7.71 -6.23 0.38
CA ASN A 147 8.69 -5.18 0.64
C ASN A 147 9.76 -5.66 1.64
N PRO A 148 11.06 -5.68 1.30
CA PRO A 148 11.67 -5.20 0.05
C PRO A 148 12.03 -6.30 -0.97
N LEU A 149 11.76 -7.58 -0.74
CA LEU A 149 12.32 -8.66 -1.58
C LEU A 149 11.57 -8.92 -2.89
N MET A 150 10.46 -8.23 -3.11
CA MET A 150 9.66 -8.29 -4.34
C MET A 150 9.09 -9.70 -4.63
N VAL A 151 8.81 -10.49 -3.59
CA VAL A 151 8.26 -11.85 -3.73
C VAL A 151 6.78 -11.75 -4.07
N GLU A 152 6.35 -12.45 -5.12
CA GLU A 152 4.94 -12.54 -5.51
C GLU A 152 4.24 -13.77 -4.90
N PHE A 153 2.96 -13.61 -4.57
CA PHE A 153 2.09 -14.65 -4.03
C PHE A 153 0.80 -14.70 -4.84
N ASP A 154 0.32 -15.89 -5.19
CA ASP A 154 -0.95 -16.08 -5.91
C ASP A 154 -2.14 -15.87 -4.96
N ILE A 155 -2.75 -14.69 -5.05
CA ILE A 155 -3.88 -14.29 -4.19
C ILE A 155 -5.07 -15.25 -4.38
N ALA A 156 -5.41 -15.60 -5.61
CA ALA A 156 -6.56 -16.45 -5.90
C ALA A 156 -6.39 -17.84 -5.29
N ARG A 157 -5.20 -18.43 -5.44
CA ARG A 157 -4.87 -19.72 -4.84
C ARG A 157 -4.88 -19.67 -3.32
N ILE A 158 -4.28 -18.64 -2.73
CA ILE A 158 -4.21 -18.48 -1.27
C ILE A 158 -5.59 -18.26 -0.68
N SER A 159 -6.40 -17.38 -1.27
CA SER A 159 -7.77 -17.11 -0.85
C SER A 159 -8.64 -18.35 -0.91
N GLN A 160 -8.55 -19.13 -1.99
CA GLN A 160 -9.28 -20.39 -2.08
C GLN A 160 -8.96 -21.32 -0.90
N VAL A 161 -7.68 -21.59 -0.62
CA VAL A 161 -7.27 -22.51 0.45
C VAL A 161 -7.57 -21.93 1.84
N ALA A 162 -7.44 -20.61 2.01
CA ALA A 162 -7.80 -19.91 3.24
C ALA A 162 -9.28 -20.09 3.58
N HIS A 163 -10.15 -19.86 2.60
CA HIS A 163 -11.60 -19.98 2.76
C HIS A 163 -12.02 -21.43 3.00
N GLU A 164 -11.39 -22.41 2.35
CA GLU A 164 -11.59 -23.85 2.62
C GLU A 164 -11.30 -24.21 4.09
N SER A 165 -10.37 -23.49 4.74
CA SER A 165 -10.02 -23.67 6.16
C SER A 165 -10.76 -22.72 7.11
N GLY A 166 -11.65 -21.87 6.59
CA GLY A 166 -12.41 -20.88 7.37
C GLY A 166 -11.68 -19.57 7.70
N ALA A 167 -10.44 -19.40 7.23
CA ALA A 167 -9.65 -18.18 7.44
C ALA A 167 -10.11 -17.04 6.50
N ARG A 168 -9.85 -15.80 6.90
CA ARG A 168 -10.02 -14.60 6.04
C ARG A 168 -8.69 -14.10 5.51
N VAL A 169 -8.67 -13.50 4.32
CA VAL A 169 -7.45 -13.01 3.66
C VAL A 169 -7.42 -11.48 3.63
N ILE A 170 -6.33 -10.93 4.16
CA ILE A 170 -5.99 -9.51 4.10
C ILE A 170 -4.80 -9.35 3.15
N VAL A 171 -4.94 -8.46 2.17
CA VAL A 171 -3.87 -8.15 1.21
C VAL A 171 -3.46 -6.68 1.33
N ASP A 172 -2.19 -6.42 1.62
CA ASP A 172 -1.60 -5.09 1.40
C ASP A 172 -1.20 -4.95 -0.08
N ASN A 173 -1.93 -4.11 -0.81
CA ASN A 173 -1.78 -3.89 -2.25
C ASN A 173 -1.01 -2.60 -2.57
N THR A 174 -0.23 -2.09 -1.61
CA THR A 174 0.47 -0.81 -1.74
C THR A 174 1.40 -0.76 -2.97
N PHE A 175 2.10 -1.84 -3.31
CA PHE A 175 3.15 -1.84 -4.35
C PHE A 175 2.60 -1.88 -5.77
N TYR A 176 1.52 -2.65 -6.00
CA TYR A 176 0.92 -2.77 -7.32
C TYR A 176 -0.19 -1.79 -7.59
N SER A 177 -0.85 -1.30 -6.54
CA SER A 177 -2.06 -0.48 -6.65
C SER A 177 -3.16 -1.19 -7.48
N PRO A 178 -4.35 -0.59 -7.58
CA PRO A 178 -5.43 -1.17 -8.40
C PRO A 178 -5.11 -1.24 -9.91
N ILE A 179 -4.01 -0.63 -10.35
CA ILE A 179 -3.55 -0.65 -11.75
C ILE A 179 -3.10 -2.05 -12.18
N TYR A 180 -2.35 -2.76 -11.33
CA TYR A 180 -1.78 -4.06 -11.67
C TYR A 180 -2.41 -5.24 -10.91
N GLN A 181 -3.17 -4.97 -9.86
CA GLN A 181 -3.77 -6.00 -9.03
C GLN A 181 -5.01 -5.45 -8.31
N ARG A 182 -6.13 -6.18 -8.33
CA ARG A 182 -7.34 -5.88 -7.54
C ARG A 182 -7.69 -7.08 -6.69
N PRO A 183 -7.07 -7.24 -5.50
CA PRO A 183 -7.13 -8.49 -4.74
C PRO A 183 -8.54 -8.97 -4.38
N LEU A 184 -9.52 -8.06 -4.26
CA LEU A 184 -10.91 -8.44 -4.02
C LEU A 184 -11.50 -9.26 -5.18
N GLU A 185 -11.07 -9.02 -6.42
CA GLU A 185 -11.46 -9.83 -7.58
C GLU A 185 -10.81 -11.23 -7.53
N ASP A 186 -9.65 -11.34 -6.88
CA ASP A 186 -8.92 -12.58 -6.65
C ASP A 186 -9.31 -13.26 -5.32
N GLY A 187 -10.38 -12.81 -4.65
CA GLY A 187 -10.93 -13.46 -3.46
C GLY A 187 -10.33 -13.01 -2.12
N ALA A 188 -9.59 -11.91 -2.05
CA ALA A 188 -9.27 -11.30 -0.75
C ALA A 188 -10.54 -10.79 -0.05
N ASP A 189 -10.56 -10.82 1.29
CA ASP A 189 -11.67 -10.29 2.08
C ASP A 189 -11.49 -8.81 2.42
N ILE A 190 -10.24 -8.39 2.64
CA ILE A 190 -9.85 -7.02 2.95
C ILE A 190 -8.63 -6.63 2.13
N VAL A 191 -8.66 -5.45 1.51
CA VAL A 191 -7.51 -4.85 0.84
C VAL A 191 -7.07 -3.59 1.56
N LEU A 192 -5.75 -3.45 1.74
CA LEU A 192 -5.11 -2.32 2.40
C LEU A 192 -4.21 -1.57 1.43
N HIS A 193 -4.11 -0.26 1.67
CA HIS A 193 -3.07 0.56 1.05
C HIS A 193 -2.45 1.48 2.09
N SER A 194 -1.14 1.63 2.01
CA SER A 194 -0.49 2.89 2.33
C SER A 194 -0.76 3.88 1.19
N ALA A 195 -1.88 4.60 1.28
CA ALA A 195 -2.27 5.61 0.28
C ALA A 195 -1.25 6.76 0.16
N THR A 196 -0.35 6.88 1.14
CA THR A 196 0.88 7.70 1.10
C THR A 196 1.74 7.46 -0.14
N LYS A 197 1.72 6.23 -0.69
CA LYS A 197 2.64 5.78 -1.75
C LYS A 197 2.06 6.06 -3.13
N TYR A 198 1.84 5.04 -3.97
CA TYR A 198 1.39 5.25 -5.35
C TYR A 198 0.05 5.99 -5.47
N LEU A 199 -0.90 5.77 -4.54
CA LEU A 199 -2.21 6.43 -4.59
C LEU A 199 -2.08 7.96 -4.48
N GLY A 200 -1.36 8.45 -3.47
CA GLY A 200 -1.03 9.86 -3.32
C GLY A 200 -0.05 10.32 -4.38
N GLY A 201 1.08 9.64 -4.50
CA GLY A 201 1.99 9.72 -5.64
C GLY A 201 2.85 10.97 -5.76
N HIS A 202 2.77 11.88 -4.79
CA HIS A 202 3.44 13.19 -4.84
C HIS A 202 4.23 13.50 -3.56
N ASN A 203 4.46 12.48 -2.70
CA ASN A 203 5.25 12.60 -1.46
C ASN A 203 4.79 13.73 -0.51
N ASP A 204 3.50 14.10 -0.55
CA ASP A 204 2.93 15.27 0.14
C ASP A 204 1.71 14.94 1.02
N VAL A 205 1.37 13.65 1.16
CA VAL A 205 0.21 13.19 1.93
C VAL A 205 0.54 11.90 2.69
N LEU A 206 0.23 11.85 3.99
CA LEU A 206 0.24 10.64 4.80
C LEU A 206 -1.19 10.12 4.91
N ALA A 207 -1.43 8.91 4.40
CA ALA A 207 -2.77 8.33 4.38
C ALA A 207 -2.74 6.81 4.25
N GLY A 208 -3.86 6.18 4.62
CA GLY A 208 -4.14 4.77 4.37
C GLY A 208 -5.58 4.53 3.93
N ALA A 209 -5.84 3.36 3.37
CA ALA A 209 -7.16 2.95 2.92
C ALA A 209 -7.42 1.48 3.25
N VAL A 210 -8.68 1.16 3.57
CA VAL A 210 -9.18 -0.20 3.79
C VAL A 210 -10.42 -0.41 2.92
N MET A 211 -10.43 -1.48 2.12
CA MET A 211 -11.53 -1.83 1.21
C MET A 211 -12.03 -3.25 1.48
N THR A 212 -13.33 -3.48 1.33
CA THR A 212 -13.97 -4.81 1.48
C THR A 212 -15.32 -4.86 0.75
N ASN A 213 -15.76 -6.08 0.40
CA ASN A 213 -17.10 -6.36 -0.12
C ASN A 213 -18.06 -6.93 0.96
N ASP A 214 -17.54 -7.24 2.15
CA ASP A 214 -18.32 -7.85 3.23
C ASP A 214 -18.92 -6.74 4.11
N ALA A 215 -20.25 -6.65 4.11
CA ALA A 215 -20.98 -5.63 4.87
C ALA A 215 -20.78 -5.77 6.40
N ASP A 216 -20.67 -7.00 6.92
CA ASP A 216 -20.46 -7.24 8.35
C ASP A 216 -19.04 -6.82 8.78
N ILE A 217 -18.05 -7.03 7.91
CA ILE A 217 -16.70 -6.50 8.11
C ILE A 217 -16.75 -4.97 8.06
N TYR A 218 -17.37 -4.38 7.04
CA TYR A 218 -17.48 -2.93 6.90
C TYR A 218 -18.10 -2.26 8.13
N ASP A 219 -19.21 -2.79 8.66
CA ASP A 219 -19.89 -2.20 9.81
C ASP A 219 -18.98 -2.17 11.06
N LYS A 220 -18.20 -3.24 11.29
CA LYS A 220 -17.19 -3.27 12.36
C LYS A 220 -16.08 -2.26 12.12
N LEU A 221 -15.55 -2.18 10.91
CA LEU A 221 -14.49 -1.23 10.56
C LEU A 221 -14.99 0.21 10.72
N PHE A 222 -16.16 0.55 10.19
CA PHE A 222 -16.74 1.89 10.28
C PHE A 222 -16.98 2.28 11.75
N TYR A 223 -17.56 1.39 12.55
CA TYR A 223 -17.75 1.61 13.99
C TYR A 223 -16.42 1.88 14.70
N ASN A 224 -15.40 1.06 14.44
CA ASN A 224 -14.09 1.17 15.07
C ASN A 224 -13.32 2.42 14.62
N LEU A 225 -13.37 2.78 13.34
CA LEU A 225 -12.75 3.98 12.82
C LEU A 225 -13.39 5.23 13.43
N ASN A 226 -14.72 5.27 13.50
CA ASN A 226 -15.42 6.35 14.16
C ASN A 226 -15.04 6.42 15.65
N THR A 227 -14.98 5.28 16.35
CA THR A 227 -14.69 5.23 17.79
C THR A 227 -13.25 5.65 18.12
N THR A 228 -12.27 5.16 17.35
CA THR A 228 -10.83 5.42 17.59
C THR A 228 -10.35 6.73 16.97
N GLY A 229 -11.01 7.20 15.89
CA GLY A 229 -10.81 8.52 15.33
C GLY A 229 -9.60 8.70 14.42
N ALA A 230 -8.91 7.63 14.00
CA ALA A 230 -7.77 7.67 13.07
C ALA A 230 -8.20 7.94 11.60
N VAL A 231 -9.08 8.91 11.40
CA VAL A 231 -9.68 9.27 10.12
C VAL A 231 -8.78 10.19 9.31
N LEU A 232 -8.95 10.19 7.98
CA LEU A 232 -8.23 11.11 7.11
C LEU A 232 -8.83 12.53 7.14
N SER A 233 -7.96 13.54 7.11
CA SER A 233 -8.34 14.96 6.97
C SER A 233 -9.04 15.23 5.63
N PRO A 234 -10.02 16.16 5.56
CA PRO A 234 -10.60 16.58 4.28
C PRO A 234 -9.56 17.15 3.30
N PHE A 235 -8.50 17.81 3.80
CA PHE A 235 -7.43 18.33 2.94
C PHE A 235 -6.65 17.19 2.27
N ASP A 236 -6.20 16.23 3.07
CA ASP A 236 -5.46 15.06 2.58
C ASP A 236 -6.36 14.18 1.69
N SER A 237 -7.67 14.12 1.99
CA SER A 237 -8.64 13.43 1.15
C SER A 237 -8.71 14.02 -0.25
N TYR A 238 -8.68 15.36 -0.35
CA TYR A 238 -8.64 16.06 -1.62
C TYR A 238 -7.30 15.87 -2.35
N LEU A 239 -6.16 15.90 -1.64
CA LEU A 239 -4.85 15.61 -2.25
C LEU A 239 -4.81 14.22 -2.86
N LEU A 240 -5.34 13.20 -2.16
CA LEU A 240 -5.48 11.86 -2.70
C LEU A 240 -6.39 11.83 -3.94
N LEU A 241 -7.58 12.42 -3.88
CA LEU A 241 -8.47 12.52 -5.05
C LEU A 241 -7.75 13.13 -6.26
N ARG A 242 -6.96 14.18 -6.04
CA ARG A 242 -6.14 14.81 -7.08
C ARG A 242 -5.06 13.86 -7.60
N GLY A 243 -4.35 13.16 -6.73
CA GLY A 243 -3.32 12.19 -7.08
C GLY A 243 -3.85 11.00 -7.89
N LEU A 244 -5.01 10.46 -7.50
CA LEU A 244 -5.67 9.32 -8.15
C LEU A 244 -5.97 9.57 -9.63
N LYS A 245 -6.29 10.81 -10.02
CA LYS A 245 -6.56 11.16 -11.42
C LYS A 245 -5.44 10.82 -12.40
N THR A 246 -4.21 10.75 -11.90
CA THR A 246 -3.02 10.47 -12.71
C THR A 246 -2.38 9.12 -12.37
N LEU A 247 -3.01 8.32 -11.50
CA LEU A 247 -2.45 7.06 -11.00
C LEU A 247 -1.99 6.13 -12.13
N ALA A 248 -2.88 5.83 -13.09
CA ALA A 248 -2.57 4.95 -14.20
C ALA A 248 -1.37 5.46 -15.01
N LEU A 249 -1.35 6.75 -15.37
CA LEU A 249 -0.27 7.37 -16.13
C LEU A 249 1.07 7.30 -15.39
N ARG A 250 1.06 7.58 -14.08
CA ARG A 250 2.26 7.55 -13.24
C ARG A 250 2.81 6.13 -13.10
N VAL A 251 1.95 5.16 -12.78
CA VAL A 251 2.33 3.76 -12.57
C VAL A 251 2.81 3.10 -13.86
N GLU A 252 2.16 3.38 -15.00
CA GLU A 252 2.60 2.89 -16.32
C GLU A 252 3.96 3.47 -16.73
N ARG A 253 4.17 4.79 -16.56
CA ARG A 253 5.47 5.43 -16.84
C ARG A 253 6.57 4.89 -15.93
N SER A 254 6.29 4.78 -14.63
CA SER A 254 7.20 4.23 -13.63
C SER A 254 7.60 2.79 -13.98
N THR A 255 6.67 1.96 -14.44
CA THR A 255 6.95 0.60 -14.91
C THR A 255 7.85 0.58 -16.15
N GLN A 256 7.59 1.43 -17.15
CA GLN A 256 8.45 1.55 -18.33
C GLN A 256 9.87 1.96 -17.94
N ASN A 257 10.00 2.96 -17.07
CA ASN A 257 11.30 3.40 -16.56
C ASN A 257 12.01 2.30 -15.78
N ALA A 258 11.29 1.55 -14.94
CA ALA A 258 11.84 0.45 -14.16
C ALA A 258 12.41 -0.66 -15.05
N GLN A 259 11.74 -0.98 -16.16
CA GLN A 259 12.22 -1.96 -17.12
C GLN A 259 13.58 -1.55 -17.75
N GLU A 260 13.75 -0.27 -18.09
CA GLU A 260 15.03 0.27 -18.59
C GLU A 260 16.13 0.22 -17.51
N VAL A 261 15.80 0.61 -16.27
CA VAL A 261 16.74 0.54 -15.14
C VAL A 261 17.14 -0.90 -14.84
N VAL A 262 16.22 -1.86 -14.85
CA VAL A 262 16.50 -3.29 -14.65
C VAL A 262 17.39 -3.84 -15.76
N ALA A 263 17.15 -3.44 -17.03
CA ALA A 263 17.98 -3.85 -18.14
C ALA A 263 19.44 -3.39 -17.96
N PHE A 264 19.64 -2.17 -17.46
CA PHE A 264 20.96 -1.65 -17.10
C PHE A 264 21.58 -2.39 -15.91
N LEU A 265 20.85 -2.51 -14.78
CA LEU A 265 21.37 -3.14 -13.56
C LEU A 265 21.84 -4.58 -13.80
N LYS A 266 21.12 -5.36 -14.63
CA LYS A 266 21.51 -6.74 -15.00
C LYS A 266 22.81 -6.83 -15.80
N GLN A 267 23.28 -5.73 -16.38
CA GLN A 267 24.55 -5.68 -17.13
C GLN A 267 25.70 -5.11 -16.30
N SER A 268 25.41 -4.51 -15.13
CA SER A 268 26.43 -3.88 -14.30
C SER A 268 27.24 -4.93 -13.53
N PRO A 269 28.58 -4.92 -13.60
CA PRO A 269 29.42 -5.85 -12.83
C PRO A 269 29.38 -5.57 -11.32
N ALA A 270 28.91 -4.39 -10.89
CA ALA A 270 28.76 -4.03 -9.49
C ALA A 270 27.49 -4.63 -8.85
N VAL A 271 26.58 -5.18 -9.67
CA VAL A 271 25.29 -5.75 -9.23
C VAL A 271 25.35 -7.26 -9.39
N LYS A 272 25.02 -7.99 -8.33
CA LYS A 272 25.01 -9.47 -8.35
C LYS A 272 23.62 -10.08 -8.54
N GLU A 273 22.58 -9.37 -8.13
CA GLU A 273 21.20 -9.86 -8.19
C GLU A 273 20.25 -8.69 -8.37
N VAL A 274 19.24 -8.85 -9.24
CA VAL A 274 18.16 -7.88 -9.43
C VAL A 274 16.83 -8.59 -9.20
N LEU A 275 16.09 -8.09 -8.22
CA LEU A 275 14.76 -8.54 -7.82
C LEU A 275 13.73 -7.57 -8.41
N TYR A 276 13.03 -8.02 -9.44
CA TYR A 276 11.99 -7.26 -10.12
C TYR A 276 10.92 -8.19 -10.70
N PRO A 277 9.64 -7.98 -10.36
CA PRO A 277 8.56 -8.87 -10.82
C PRO A 277 8.08 -8.55 -12.24
N GLY A 278 8.66 -7.55 -12.92
CA GLY A 278 8.34 -7.22 -14.31
C GLY A 278 7.32 -6.08 -14.49
N LYS A 279 6.66 -5.66 -13.40
CA LYS A 279 5.64 -4.60 -13.35
C LYS A 279 5.83 -3.72 -12.11
N GLY A 280 5.32 -2.49 -12.19
CA GLY A 280 5.49 -1.48 -11.14
C GLY A 280 6.87 -0.81 -11.16
N GLY A 281 7.04 0.18 -10.30
CA GLY A 281 8.27 0.98 -10.15
C GLY A 281 9.24 0.48 -9.10
N MET A 282 8.94 -0.63 -8.43
CA MET A 282 9.74 -1.11 -7.31
C MET A 282 10.78 -2.11 -7.79
N ILE A 283 12.06 -1.82 -7.53
CA ILE A 283 13.18 -2.70 -7.86
C ILE A 283 14.00 -2.88 -6.58
N SER A 284 14.38 -4.10 -6.28
CA SER A 284 15.47 -4.35 -5.31
C SER A 284 16.65 -4.94 -6.03
N PHE A 285 17.86 -4.64 -5.58
CA PHE A 285 19.07 -5.21 -6.15
C PHE A 285 20.13 -5.36 -5.08
N LYS A 286 20.96 -6.38 -5.22
CA LYS A 286 22.10 -6.61 -4.33
C LYS A 286 23.38 -6.23 -5.05
N ILE A 287 24.24 -5.51 -4.34
CA ILE A 287 25.55 -5.16 -4.86
C ILE A 287 26.62 -6.20 -4.49
N VAL A 288 27.68 -6.25 -5.27
CA VAL A 288 28.79 -7.18 -5.04
C VAL A 288 29.59 -6.80 -3.79
N ASP A 289 29.86 -5.50 -3.62
CA ASP A 289 30.70 -4.94 -2.56
C ASP A 289 29.91 -3.93 -1.73
N GLU A 290 29.42 -4.35 -0.56
CA GLU A 290 28.61 -3.53 0.34
C GLU A 290 29.35 -2.31 0.90
N GLU A 291 30.70 -2.33 0.92
CA GLU A 291 31.50 -1.18 1.38
C GLU A 291 31.34 0.04 0.45
N LYS A 292 30.87 -0.18 -0.79
CA LYS A 292 30.57 0.88 -1.76
C LYS A 292 29.21 1.56 -1.57
N ILE A 293 28.29 1.02 -0.76
CA ILE A 293 26.95 1.60 -0.56
C ILE A 293 27.01 3.08 -0.16
N PRO A 294 27.82 3.50 0.84
CA PRO A 294 27.88 4.90 1.23
C PRO A 294 28.34 5.81 0.08
N HIS A 295 29.27 5.36 -0.75
CA HIS A 295 29.72 6.14 -1.90
C HIS A 295 28.60 6.27 -2.93
N LEU A 296 28.01 5.14 -3.34
CA LEU A 296 26.90 5.09 -4.28
C LEU A 296 25.79 6.08 -3.88
N LEU A 297 25.32 6.00 -2.64
CA LEU A 297 24.21 6.82 -2.14
C LEU A 297 24.54 8.32 -2.12
N ASN A 298 25.81 8.69 -1.87
CA ASN A 298 26.25 10.09 -1.83
C ASN A 298 26.58 10.66 -3.22
N SER A 299 26.78 9.81 -4.23
CA SER A 299 27.17 10.21 -5.58
C SER A 299 25.98 10.57 -6.47
N LEU A 300 24.80 9.97 -6.21
CA LEU A 300 23.57 10.19 -6.98
C LEU A 300 23.14 11.66 -7.05
N LYS A 301 22.56 12.06 -8.18
CA LYS A 301 22.09 13.42 -8.46
C LYS A 301 20.61 13.47 -8.83
N VAL A 302 20.07 12.39 -9.36
CA VAL A 302 18.65 12.27 -9.73
C VAL A 302 17.93 11.46 -8.66
N PHE A 303 18.43 10.27 -8.34
CA PHE A 303 17.89 9.47 -7.24
C PHE A 303 18.13 10.16 -5.90
N THR A 304 17.07 10.29 -5.10
CA THR A 304 17.18 10.82 -3.73
C THR A 304 17.28 9.67 -2.73
N PHE A 305 18.29 9.69 -1.87
CA PHE A 305 18.40 8.74 -0.77
C PHE A 305 17.39 9.09 0.34
N ALA A 306 16.29 8.33 0.41
CA ALA A 306 15.20 8.58 1.34
C ALA A 306 14.38 7.30 1.62
N GLU A 307 13.62 7.33 2.72
CA GLU A 307 12.53 6.39 2.94
C GLU A 307 11.31 6.71 2.05
N SER A 308 10.26 5.89 2.13
CA SER A 308 9.07 5.94 1.26
C SER A 308 9.30 5.43 -0.16
N LEU A 309 8.28 5.53 -1.01
CA LEU A 309 8.21 5.04 -2.40
C LEU A 309 6.94 5.52 -3.11
N GLY A 310 6.86 5.31 -4.42
CA GLY A 310 5.64 5.49 -5.23
C GLY A 310 5.33 6.94 -5.62
N GLY A 311 6.25 7.87 -5.34
CA GLY A 311 6.20 9.24 -5.79
C GLY A 311 6.52 9.41 -7.29
N VAL A 312 6.42 10.64 -7.78
CA VAL A 312 6.85 10.98 -9.15
C VAL A 312 8.37 11.09 -9.26
N GLU A 313 9.05 11.29 -8.13
CA GLU A 313 10.50 11.36 -7.99
C GLU A 313 11.08 9.98 -7.67
N SER A 314 12.25 9.70 -8.24
CA SER A 314 13.00 8.47 -8.02
C SER A 314 13.73 8.49 -6.68
N LEU A 315 13.49 7.46 -5.86
CA LEU A 315 14.11 7.29 -4.54
C LEU A 315 14.97 6.03 -4.51
N ILE A 316 16.03 6.07 -3.71
CA ILE A 316 16.79 4.90 -3.28
C ILE A 316 16.72 4.77 -1.76
N THR A 317 16.52 3.55 -1.27
CA THR A 317 16.48 3.23 0.16
C THR A 317 17.51 2.14 0.44
N TYR A 318 18.15 2.20 1.60
CA TYR A 318 18.96 1.13 2.16
C TYR A 318 18.20 0.46 3.31
N PRO A 319 17.45 -0.63 3.05
CA PRO A 319 16.45 -1.15 4.00
C PRO A 319 17.02 -1.52 5.38
N THR A 320 18.23 -2.08 5.41
CA THR A 320 18.96 -2.49 6.64
C THR A 320 19.07 -1.39 7.69
N THR A 321 19.29 -0.13 7.28
CA THR A 321 19.58 0.98 8.20
C THR A 321 18.42 1.95 8.36
N GLN A 322 17.38 1.82 7.54
CA GLN A 322 16.23 2.72 7.51
C GLN A 322 14.96 1.94 7.86
N THR A 323 14.26 1.42 6.86
CA THR A 323 12.90 0.89 7.00
C THR A 323 12.79 -0.41 7.79
N HIS A 324 13.88 -1.17 7.93
CA HIS A 324 13.92 -2.46 8.64
C HIS A 324 14.97 -2.48 9.77
N ALA A 325 15.48 -1.32 10.19
CA ALA A 325 16.48 -1.21 11.25
C ALA A 325 16.02 -1.81 12.59
N ASP A 326 14.70 -1.81 12.85
CA ASP A 326 14.10 -2.38 14.06
C ASP A 326 14.09 -3.93 14.08
N ILE A 327 14.42 -4.59 12.95
CA ILE A 327 14.44 -6.05 12.86
C ILE A 327 15.87 -6.57 13.11
N PRO A 328 16.08 -7.51 14.05
CA PRO A 328 17.40 -8.07 14.32
C PRO A 328 18.08 -8.63 13.06
N ALA A 329 19.40 -8.45 12.94
CA ALA A 329 20.14 -8.77 11.73
C ALA A 329 20.05 -10.26 11.35
N GLU A 330 20.13 -11.15 12.34
CA GLU A 330 19.96 -12.58 12.16
C GLU A 330 18.57 -12.94 11.62
N VAL A 331 17.54 -12.20 12.05
CA VAL A 331 16.17 -12.39 11.57
C VAL A 331 16.08 -11.89 10.12
N ARG A 332 16.57 -10.69 9.81
CA ARG A 332 16.62 -10.14 8.43
C ARG A 332 17.34 -11.07 7.46
N HIS A 333 18.52 -11.54 7.85
CA HIS A 333 19.35 -12.41 7.00
C HIS A 333 18.69 -13.77 6.76
N SER A 334 17.89 -14.28 7.70
CA SER A 334 17.24 -15.59 7.59
C SER A 334 16.27 -15.72 6.41
N TYR A 335 15.72 -14.62 5.91
CA TYR A 335 14.79 -14.60 4.78
C TYR A 335 15.32 -13.81 3.56
N GLY A 336 16.60 -13.41 3.58
CA GLY A 336 17.30 -12.85 2.41
C GLY A 336 17.41 -11.33 2.36
N LEU A 337 16.97 -10.61 3.40
CA LEU A 337 17.24 -9.18 3.57
C LEU A 337 18.65 -9.01 4.17
N THR A 338 19.63 -8.91 3.28
CA THR A 338 21.06 -8.79 3.60
C THR A 338 21.57 -7.35 3.46
N ASP A 339 22.74 -7.07 4.04
CA ASP A 339 23.32 -5.72 4.11
C ASP A 339 23.84 -5.17 2.76
N ASP A 340 23.79 -5.99 1.72
CA ASP A 340 24.10 -5.64 0.33
C ASP A 340 22.86 -5.17 -0.48
N LEU A 341 21.67 -5.21 0.12
CA LEU A 341 20.40 -4.96 -0.57
C LEU A 341 20.08 -3.46 -0.61
N LEU A 342 19.83 -2.94 -1.81
CA LEU A 342 19.28 -1.61 -2.05
C LEU A 342 17.92 -1.73 -2.72
N ARG A 343 17.04 -0.77 -2.47
CA ARG A 343 15.71 -0.71 -3.08
C ARG A 343 15.52 0.63 -3.79
N LEU A 344 15.12 0.58 -5.04
CA LEU A 344 14.71 1.71 -5.85
C LEU A 344 13.18 1.81 -5.89
N SER A 345 12.69 3.04 -5.75
CA SER A 345 11.36 3.45 -6.17
C SER A 345 11.52 4.31 -7.40
N ILE A 346 11.21 3.78 -8.57
CA ILE A 346 11.38 4.46 -9.85
C ILE A 346 10.25 5.46 -10.07
N GLY A 347 10.61 6.73 -10.25
CA GLY A 347 9.71 7.81 -10.59
C GLY A 347 9.41 7.89 -12.09
N ILE A 348 8.96 9.06 -12.52
CA ILE A 348 8.52 9.34 -13.90
C ILE A 348 9.45 10.26 -14.68
N GLU A 349 10.70 10.40 -14.22
CA GLU A 349 11.75 11.11 -14.94
C GLU A 349 12.07 10.46 -16.29
N ASP A 350 12.94 11.08 -17.08
CA ASP A 350 13.46 10.43 -18.29
C ASP A 350 14.34 9.22 -17.90
N SER A 351 14.02 8.04 -18.43
CA SER A 351 14.73 6.81 -18.07
C SER A 351 16.22 6.85 -18.40
N ARG A 352 16.63 7.66 -19.40
CA ARG A 352 18.04 7.83 -19.77
C ARG A 352 18.83 8.53 -18.66
N ASP A 353 18.21 9.50 -17.99
CA ASP A 353 18.82 10.23 -16.88
C ASP A 353 18.93 9.34 -15.65
N LEU A 354 17.90 8.52 -15.36
CA LEU A 354 17.93 7.53 -14.27
C LEU A 354 19.06 6.50 -14.47
N VAL A 355 19.18 5.95 -15.67
CA VAL A 355 20.24 4.99 -16.00
C VAL A 355 21.61 5.67 -15.96
N ALA A 356 21.74 6.90 -16.44
CA ALA A 356 23.01 7.64 -16.38
C ALA A 356 23.45 7.93 -14.94
N ASP A 357 22.52 8.31 -14.06
CA ASP A 357 22.80 8.58 -12.65
C ASP A 357 23.30 7.33 -11.92
N LEU A 358 22.61 6.19 -12.10
CA LEU A 358 23.05 4.92 -11.54
C LEU A 358 24.37 4.42 -12.14
N ARG A 359 24.61 4.65 -13.44
CA ARG A 359 25.88 4.27 -14.08
C ARG A 359 27.07 4.95 -13.41
N VAL A 360 27.00 6.27 -13.25
CA VAL A 360 28.06 7.03 -12.60
C VAL A 360 28.25 6.53 -11.16
N ALA A 361 27.16 6.29 -10.42
CA ALA A 361 27.25 5.85 -9.03
C ALA A 361 27.75 4.41 -8.82
N LEU A 362 27.69 3.55 -9.85
CA LEU A 362 28.10 2.13 -9.79
C LEU A 362 29.48 1.84 -10.41
N GLU A 363 29.98 2.70 -11.30
CA GLU A 363 31.28 2.51 -11.99
C GLU A 363 32.48 2.99 -11.16
N ASP A 364 32.27 3.93 -10.24
CA ASP A 364 33.28 4.39 -9.27
C ASP A 364 33.31 3.49 -8.01
#